data_AF-A0A0G4MW72-F1
#
_entry.id   AF-A0A0G4MW72-F1
#
_cell.length_a   1.000
_cell.length_b   1.000
_cell.length_c   1.000
_cell.angle_alpha   90.00
_cell.angle_beta   90.00
_cell.angle_gamma   90.00
#
_symmetry.space_group_name_H-M   'P 1'
#
loop_
_entity.id
_entity.type
_entity.pdbx_description
1 polymer ?
#
loop_
_entity_poly.entity_id
_entity_poly.type
_entity_poly.pdbx_seq_one_letter_code
_entity_poly.pdbx_strand_id
1 'polypeptide(L)'
;MKFQAIALSAFAGSAAAQLGMGRPPSPHDQAKATLVEDFKWRDPFTEATSSLFTPACEVTKTFPAQQYTLHQLYDKQPLGMWSWAEGLKEVFSEREYPGGFSGLDRHGWDRYILLMDYADVPLRAKQWIEAQASGKTADHGLFALFQKPKDKHQKVDDQVVVPEAGLDRADDASRVILFAPGALYKILPLFVAESSDCADALEDLSKYSPDAVDGGVVAWPISHSRPNLREKKRDIEIVIKAQVLKANEPAAKADADAEPEAKTVTKEEL
;
A
#
# COMPACT_ATOMS: atom_id res chain seq x y z
N MET A 1 4.56 31.23 -80.23
CA MET A 1 5.83 30.67 -80.74
C MET A 1 6.99 31.36 -80.02
N LYS A 2 7.75 30.62 -79.21
CA LYS A 2 9.24 30.63 -79.12
C LYS A 2 9.72 30.05 -77.77
N PHE A 3 10.41 28.92 -77.91
CA PHE A 3 11.55 28.35 -77.17
C PHE A 3 11.56 28.16 -75.64
N GLN A 4 11.51 26.87 -75.27
CA GLN A 4 12.44 26.11 -74.42
C GLN A 4 13.28 26.84 -73.36
N ALA A 5 13.19 26.33 -72.12
CA ALA A 5 14.38 25.91 -71.39
C ALA A 5 14.04 24.68 -70.52
N ILE A 6 14.69 23.57 -70.83
CA ILE A 6 14.75 22.36 -70.00
C ILE A 6 15.77 22.66 -68.90
N ALA A 7 15.38 22.48 -67.64
CA ALA A 7 16.32 22.36 -66.53
C ALA A 7 16.13 20.98 -65.89
N LEU A 8 17.00 20.05 -66.27
CA LEU A 8 17.29 18.86 -65.47
C LEU A 8 17.93 19.34 -64.16
N SER A 9 17.33 19.01 -63.03
CA SER A 9 18.01 19.02 -61.73
C SER A 9 17.99 17.59 -61.22
N ALA A 10 19.19 17.02 -61.17
CA ALA A 10 19.44 15.65 -60.77
C ALA A 10 19.71 15.58 -59.25
N PHE A 11 19.25 14.48 -58.64
CA PHE A 11 19.70 13.87 -57.39
C PHE A 11 19.72 14.69 -56.08
N ALA A 12 18.91 14.25 -55.13
CA ALA A 12 19.45 13.60 -53.93
C ALA A 12 18.33 12.83 -53.23
N GLY A 13 18.43 11.50 -53.26
CA GLY A 13 17.67 10.67 -52.33
C GLY A 13 18.06 11.03 -50.91
N SER A 14 17.05 11.18 -50.06
CA SER A 14 17.20 10.89 -48.64
C SER A 14 15.95 10.11 -48.26
N ALA A 15 15.99 8.82 -48.57
CA ALA A 15 15.28 7.84 -47.77
C ALA A 15 15.87 7.92 -46.35
N ALA A 16 15.36 8.84 -45.54
CA ALA A 16 15.55 8.76 -44.11
C ALA A 16 14.76 7.53 -43.67
N ALA A 17 15.47 6.40 -43.63
CA ALA A 17 15.02 5.23 -42.89
C ALA A 17 14.51 5.73 -41.54
N GLN A 18 13.23 5.48 -41.28
CA GLN A 18 12.63 5.61 -39.97
C GLN A 18 13.33 4.60 -39.05
N LEU A 19 14.50 4.98 -38.56
CA LEU A 19 15.06 4.40 -37.35
C LEU A 19 14.06 4.78 -36.26
N GLY A 20 13.43 3.76 -35.67
CA GLY A 20 12.45 3.86 -34.59
C GLY A 20 13.06 4.44 -33.31
N MET A 21 13.48 5.69 -33.38
CA MET A 21 13.68 6.53 -32.21
C MET A 21 12.28 6.88 -31.73
N GLY A 22 11.77 6.11 -30.77
CA GLY A 22 10.54 6.45 -30.06
C GLY A 22 10.59 7.91 -29.63
N ARG A 23 9.42 8.58 -29.62
CA ARG A 23 9.32 9.97 -29.15
C ARG A 23 10.07 10.09 -27.82
N PRO A 24 10.92 11.12 -27.63
CA PRO A 24 11.60 11.32 -26.35
C PRO A 24 10.58 11.37 -25.23
N PRO A 25 10.88 10.75 -24.07
CA PRO A 25 9.94 10.66 -22.96
C PRO A 25 9.46 12.06 -22.57
N SER A 26 8.15 12.25 -22.61
CA SER A 26 7.45 13.45 -22.15
C SER A 26 7.36 13.42 -20.62
N PRO A 27 7.37 14.57 -19.92
CA PRO A 27 7.02 14.65 -18.50
C PRO A 27 5.62 14.11 -18.16
N HIS A 28 4.78 13.88 -19.18
CA HIS A 28 3.46 13.28 -19.07
C HIS A 28 3.43 11.78 -19.42
N ASP A 29 4.55 11.19 -19.84
CA ASP A 29 4.60 9.77 -20.11
C ASP A 29 4.59 9.04 -18.77
N GLN A 30 3.52 8.25 -18.54
CA GLN A 30 3.40 7.46 -17.33
C GLN A 30 4.56 6.46 -17.27
N ALA A 31 5.33 6.55 -16.19
CA ALA A 31 6.33 5.53 -15.92
C ALA A 31 5.64 4.17 -15.89
N LYS A 32 6.28 3.18 -16.51
CA LYS A 32 5.75 1.81 -16.49
C LYS A 32 5.72 1.34 -15.04
N ALA A 33 4.54 0.95 -14.56
CA ALA A 33 4.41 0.42 -13.21
C ALA A 33 5.27 -0.84 -13.04
N THR A 34 5.97 -0.94 -11.91
CA THR A 34 6.79 -2.11 -11.54
C THR A 34 6.26 -2.72 -10.26
N LEU A 35 6.54 -4.01 -10.03
CA LEU A 35 6.32 -4.61 -8.72
C LEU A 35 7.38 -4.03 -7.75
N VAL A 36 6.97 -3.68 -6.54
CA VAL A 36 7.90 -3.32 -5.45
C VAL A 36 8.78 -4.53 -5.14
N GLU A 37 10.05 -4.27 -4.82
CA GLU A 37 11.00 -5.31 -4.42
C GLU A 37 10.47 -6.06 -3.19
N ASP A 38 10.67 -7.37 -3.14
CA ASP A 38 10.21 -8.24 -2.04
C ASP A 38 8.70 -8.21 -1.73
N PHE A 39 7.86 -7.75 -2.68
CA PHE A 39 6.41 -7.79 -2.49
C PHE A 39 5.86 -9.22 -2.49
N LYS A 40 5.69 -9.76 -1.28
CA LYS A 40 5.27 -11.14 -1.01
C LYS A 40 3.77 -11.34 -0.81
N TRP A 41 3.00 -10.27 -0.68
CA TRP A 41 1.59 -10.34 -0.29
C TRP A 41 0.69 -10.68 -1.49
N ARG A 42 0.11 -11.87 -1.48
CA ARG A 42 -0.89 -12.32 -2.46
C ARG A 42 -1.96 -13.13 -1.73
N ASP A 43 -3.01 -13.52 -2.46
CA ASP A 43 -3.94 -14.52 -1.96
C ASP A 43 -3.14 -15.82 -1.66
N PRO A 44 -3.08 -16.26 -0.39
CA PRO A 44 -2.32 -17.46 -0.02
C PRO A 44 -2.98 -18.75 -0.50
N PHE A 45 -4.23 -18.69 -1.00
CA PHE A 45 -5.00 -19.83 -1.48
C PHE A 45 -4.91 -19.95 -3.00
N THR A 46 -3.89 -20.67 -3.43
CA THR A 46 -3.72 -21.11 -4.81
C THR A 46 -4.40 -22.47 -5.03
N GLU A 47 -4.40 -22.97 -6.27
CA GLU A 47 -4.83 -24.35 -6.55
C GLU A 47 -4.10 -25.37 -5.67
N ALA A 48 -2.80 -25.16 -5.39
CA ALA A 48 -1.99 -26.05 -4.58
C ALA A 48 -2.32 -26.00 -3.08
N THR A 49 -2.71 -24.84 -2.54
CA THR A 49 -2.87 -24.62 -1.09
C THR A 49 -4.32 -24.59 -0.62
N SER A 50 -5.28 -24.34 -1.52
CA SER A 50 -6.71 -24.18 -1.18
C SER A 50 -7.36 -25.40 -0.50
N SER A 51 -6.88 -26.61 -0.78
CA SER A 51 -7.40 -27.85 -0.17
C SER A 51 -6.63 -28.29 1.08
N LEU A 52 -5.50 -27.64 1.38
CA LEU A 52 -4.60 -28.00 2.46
C LEU A 52 -4.98 -27.38 3.80
N PHE A 53 -5.71 -26.26 3.77
CA PHE A 53 -6.05 -25.51 4.97
C PHE A 53 -7.55 -25.22 5.03
N THR A 54 -8.09 -25.14 6.24
CA THR A 54 -9.42 -24.61 6.53
C THR A 54 -9.31 -23.45 7.50
N PRO A 55 -10.21 -22.44 7.41
CA PRO A 55 -10.24 -21.38 8.39
C PRO A 55 -10.77 -21.95 9.72
N ALA A 56 -9.92 -21.99 10.74
CA ALA A 56 -10.38 -22.19 12.12
C ALA A 56 -11.25 -21.01 12.59
N CYS A 57 -10.96 -19.84 12.06
CA CYS A 57 -11.70 -18.61 12.26
C CYS A 57 -11.55 -17.73 11.02
N GLU A 58 -12.59 -16.97 10.70
CA GLU A 58 -12.62 -16.03 9.57
C GLU A 58 -13.37 -14.77 9.98
N VAL A 59 -12.85 -13.62 9.55
CA VAL A 59 -13.52 -12.33 9.70
C VAL A 59 -13.33 -11.51 8.42
N THR A 60 -14.38 -10.79 8.04
CA THR A 60 -14.35 -9.86 6.90
C THR A 60 -15.00 -8.55 7.32
N LYS A 61 -14.36 -7.42 7.00
CA LYS A 61 -14.88 -6.09 7.32
C LYS A 61 -14.53 -5.08 6.22
N THR A 62 -15.43 -4.11 6.02
CA THR A 62 -15.28 -3.03 5.06
C THR A 62 -14.89 -1.74 5.78
N PHE A 63 -13.94 -1.01 5.21
CA PHE A 63 -13.46 0.27 5.73
C PHE A 63 -13.62 1.37 4.68
N PRO A 64 -14.19 2.53 5.05
CA PRO A 64 -14.21 3.70 4.19
C PRO A 64 -12.82 4.34 4.12
N ALA A 65 -12.44 4.81 2.95
CA ALA A 65 -11.25 5.63 2.77
C ALA A 65 -11.44 6.55 1.57
N GLN A 66 -10.47 7.41 1.31
CA GLN A 66 -10.37 8.21 0.11
C GLN A 66 -9.06 7.91 -0.59
N GLN A 67 -9.09 7.84 -1.92
CA GLN A 67 -7.90 7.57 -2.72
C GLN A 67 -7.51 8.79 -3.55
N TYR A 68 -6.26 9.20 -3.38
CA TYR A 68 -5.59 10.27 -4.12
C TYR A 68 -4.36 9.74 -4.84
N THR A 69 -3.78 10.56 -5.72
CA THR A 69 -2.43 10.38 -6.25
C THR A 69 -1.51 11.48 -5.76
N LEU A 70 -0.19 11.24 -5.81
CA LEU A 70 0.79 12.29 -5.52
C LEU A 70 0.62 13.53 -6.43
N HIS A 71 0.15 13.37 -7.67
CA HIS A 71 -0.22 14.48 -8.56
C HIS A 71 -1.20 15.47 -7.91
N GLN A 72 -2.07 14.99 -7.02
CA GLN A 72 -3.12 15.76 -6.38
C GLN A 72 -2.67 16.36 -5.04
N LEU A 73 -1.39 16.23 -4.69
CA LEU A 73 -0.84 16.72 -3.43
C LEU A 73 -1.05 18.22 -3.27
N TYR A 74 -0.89 19.00 -4.35
CA TYR A 74 -1.03 20.46 -4.33
C TYR A 74 -2.40 20.96 -4.80
N ASP A 75 -3.32 20.04 -5.13
CA ASP A 75 -4.70 20.38 -5.44
C ASP A 75 -5.49 20.67 -4.16
N LYS A 76 -6.39 21.65 -4.20
CA LYS A 76 -7.22 22.01 -3.04
C LYS A 76 -8.25 20.93 -2.72
N GLN A 77 -8.63 20.82 -1.45
CA GLN A 77 -9.77 20.00 -1.05
C GLN A 77 -11.07 20.41 -1.77
N PRO A 78 -11.98 19.45 -2.02
CA PRO A 78 -11.92 18.04 -1.61
C PRO A 78 -11.17 17.12 -2.61
N LEU A 79 -10.67 17.68 -3.72
CA LEU A 79 -10.14 16.88 -4.84
C LEU A 79 -8.66 16.56 -4.76
N GLY A 80 -7.95 17.27 -3.90
CA GLY A 80 -6.56 17.02 -3.54
C GLY A 80 -6.29 17.20 -2.06
N MET A 81 -5.01 17.23 -1.73
CA MET A 81 -4.51 17.11 -0.35
C MET A 81 -3.68 18.32 0.09
N TRP A 82 -3.94 19.49 -0.50
CA TRP A 82 -3.11 20.69 -0.31
C TRP A 82 -2.80 21.02 1.16
N SER A 83 -3.74 20.84 2.09
CA SER A 83 -3.48 21.13 3.51
C SER A 83 -2.34 20.33 4.12
N TRP A 84 -2.11 19.09 3.67
CA TRP A 84 -1.08 18.20 4.21
C TRP A 84 0.16 18.10 3.31
N ALA A 85 0.22 18.89 2.24
CA ALA A 85 1.22 18.73 1.19
C ALA A 85 2.68 18.78 1.69
N GLU A 86 2.99 19.69 2.60
CA GLU A 86 4.36 19.84 3.13
C GLU A 86 4.71 18.68 4.06
N GLY A 87 3.84 18.34 5.02
CA GLY A 87 4.06 17.22 5.93
C GLY A 87 4.18 15.86 5.23
N LEU A 88 3.41 15.64 4.17
CA LEU A 88 3.48 14.41 3.38
C LEU A 88 4.76 14.32 2.55
N LYS A 89 5.36 15.46 2.17
CA LYS A 89 6.65 15.45 1.49
C LYS A 89 7.70 14.83 2.41
N GLU A 90 7.78 15.23 3.67
CA GLU A 90 8.71 14.65 4.64
C GLU A 90 8.48 13.15 4.83
N VAL A 91 7.23 12.72 4.92
CA VAL A 91 6.89 11.29 5.08
C VAL A 91 7.34 10.46 3.87
N PHE A 92 7.08 10.92 2.64
CA PHE A 92 7.24 10.11 1.44
C PHE A 92 8.54 10.34 0.65
N SER A 93 9.29 11.40 0.93
CA SER A 93 10.53 11.69 0.19
C SER A 93 11.75 10.95 0.72
N GLU A 94 11.72 10.47 1.96
CA GLU A 94 12.85 9.77 2.58
C GLU A 94 12.75 8.24 2.50
N ARG A 95 11.71 7.70 1.85
CA ARG A 95 11.29 6.31 2.06
C ARG A 95 10.92 5.58 0.78
N GLU A 96 11.15 4.28 0.79
CA GLU A 96 10.66 3.41 -0.25
C GLU A 96 9.14 3.31 -0.21
N TYR A 97 8.52 3.38 -1.38
CA TYR A 97 7.07 3.30 -1.50
C TYR A 97 6.63 1.83 -1.40
N PRO A 98 5.74 1.45 -0.46
CA PRO A 98 5.41 0.05 -0.19
C PRO A 98 4.45 -0.56 -1.24
N GLY A 99 4.15 0.15 -2.32
CA GLY A 99 3.31 -0.32 -3.42
C GLY A 99 1.82 -0.01 -3.22
N GLY A 100 1.05 -0.27 -4.27
CA GLY A 100 -0.42 -0.30 -4.21
C GLY A 100 -0.96 -1.60 -3.62
N PHE A 101 -2.29 -1.81 -3.69
CA PHE A 101 -2.93 -3.05 -3.22
C PHE A 101 -2.36 -4.32 -3.90
N SER A 102 -1.90 -4.23 -5.14
CA SER A 102 -1.27 -5.36 -5.85
C SER A 102 0.26 -5.35 -5.77
N GLY A 103 0.85 -4.53 -4.90
CA GLY A 103 2.30 -4.32 -4.80
C GLY A 103 2.93 -3.55 -5.95
N LEU A 104 2.12 -2.97 -6.83
CA LEU A 104 2.63 -2.19 -7.96
C LEU A 104 2.99 -0.77 -7.50
N ASP A 105 4.22 -0.35 -7.79
CA ASP A 105 4.65 1.04 -7.79
C ASP A 105 4.41 1.65 -9.18
N ARG A 106 3.57 2.68 -9.23
CA ARG A 106 3.30 3.44 -10.46
C ARG A 106 4.35 4.51 -10.74
N HIS A 107 5.26 4.71 -9.80
CA HIS A 107 6.34 5.70 -9.78
C HIS A 107 5.87 7.15 -9.78
N GLY A 108 6.75 8.01 -9.27
CA GLY A 108 6.57 9.45 -9.27
C GLY A 108 5.19 9.89 -8.78
N TRP A 109 4.56 10.76 -9.54
CA TRP A 109 3.31 11.42 -9.17
C TRP A 109 2.05 10.55 -9.31
N ASP A 110 2.16 9.36 -9.92
CA ASP A 110 1.04 8.42 -10.08
C ASP A 110 0.88 7.43 -8.91
N ARG A 111 1.78 7.49 -7.92
CA ARG A 111 1.66 6.72 -6.67
C ARG A 111 0.39 7.10 -5.92
N TYR A 112 -0.28 6.10 -5.35
CA TYR A 112 -1.52 6.28 -4.62
C TYR A 112 -1.25 6.64 -3.17
N ILE A 113 -2.10 7.50 -2.64
CA ILE A 113 -2.17 7.81 -1.22
C ILE A 113 -3.62 7.60 -0.78
N LEU A 114 -3.79 6.88 0.31
CA LEU A 114 -5.07 6.71 0.97
C LEU A 114 -5.16 7.68 2.14
N LEU A 115 -6.34 8.25 2.32
CA LEU A 115 -6.73 9.02 3.49
C LEU A 115 -7.86 8.26 4.17
N MET A 116 -7.73 8.01 5.47
CA MET A 116 -8.78 7.42 6.29
C MET A 116 -9.02 8.31 7.51
N ASP A 117 -10.28 8.53 7.85
CA ASP A 117 -10.65 9.20 9.08
C ASP A 117 -10.16 8.37 10.26
N TYR A 118 -9.46 9.01 11.20
CA TYR A 118 -8.84 8.26 12.28
C TYR A 118 -9.88 7.62 13.21
N ALA A 119 -11.08 8.20 13.29
CA ALA A 119 -12.23 7.60 13.96
C ALA A 119 -12.62 6.21 13.40
N ASP A 120 -12.42 5.97 12.10
CA ASP A 120 -12.76 4.71 11.43
C ASP A 120 -11.66 3.64 11.58
N VAL A 121 -10.49 4.01 12.10
CA VAL A 121 -9.39 3.08 12.36
C VAL A 121 -9.66 2.31 13.67
N PRO A 122 -9.60 0.97 13.65
CA PRO A 122 -9.76 0.14 14.85
C PRO A 122 -8.69 0.43 15.91
N LEU A 123 -9.04 0.28 17.20
CA LEU A 123 -8.17 0.62 18.32
C LEU A 123 -6.84 -0.14 18.27
N ARG A 124 -6.83 -1.42 17.91
CA ARG A 124 -5.59 -2.20 17.80
C ARG A 124 -4.66 -1.68 16.71
N ALA A 125 -5.21 -1.33 15.55
CA ALA A 125 -4.45 -0.70 14.48
C ALA A 125 -3.92 0.68 14.91
N LYS A 126 -4.72 1.49 15.62
CA LYS A 126 -4.30 2.79 16.19
C LYS A 126 -3.10 2.64 17.11
N GLN A 127 -3.19 1.74 18.07
CA GLN A 127 -2.12 1.49 19.05
C GLN A 127 -0.81 1.05 18.37
N TRP A 128 -0.90 0.20 17.34
CA TRP A 128 0.27 -0.20 16.57
C TRP A 128 0.89 0.98 15.83
N ILE A 129 0.08 1.78 15.11
CA ILE A 129 0.53 2.96 14.35
C ILE A 129 1.22 3.97 15.28
N GLU A 130 0.60 4.25 16.43
CA GLU A 130 1.14 5.14 17.46
C GLU A 130 2.49 4.65 18.00
N ALA A 131 2.62 3.35 18.25
CA ALA A 131 3.89 2.76 18.69
C ALA A 131 5.00 2.96 17.63
N GLN A 132 4.68 2.86 16.33
CA GLN A 132 5.67 3.11 15.27
C GLN A 132 6.08 4.59 15.19
N ALA A 133 5.10 5.50 15.35
CA ALA A 133 5.32 6.94 15.29
C ALA A 133 6.16 7.47 16.47
N SER A 134 6.17 6.76 17.60
CA SER A 134 6.98 7.10 18.79
C SER A 134 8.49 6.89 18.62
N GLY A 135 8.95 6.42 17.46
CA GLY A 135 10.39 6.23 17.20
C GLY A 135 10.97 4.95 17.82
N LYS A 136 10.14 3.95 18.15
CA LYS A 136 10.56 2.72 18.86
C LYS A 136 10.76 1.45 17.98
N THR A 137 10.59 1.50 16.65
CA THR A 137 10.60 0.30 15.78
C THR A 137 11.13 0.53 14.35
N ALA A 138 11.81 -0.46 13.77
CA ALA A 138 12.44 -0.35 12.44
C ALA A 138 11.49 -0.03 11.26
N ASP A 139 10.18 -0.28 11.39
CA ASP A 139 9.16 0.00 10.36
C ASP A 139 8.67 1.48 10.36
N HIS A 140 9.43 2.42 10.92
CA HIS A 140 9.03 3.82 11.13
C HIS A 140 8.25 4.41 9.94
N GLY A 141 6.98 4.79 10.20
CA GLY A 141 6.12 5.71 9.44
C GLY A 141 5.72 5.30 8.01
N LEU A 142 5.05 4.16 7.91
CA LEU A 142 4.17 3.84 6.78
C LEU A 142 2.84 4.60 6.81
N PHE A 143 2.49 5.12 7.98
CA PHE A 143 1.26 5.86 8.26
C PHE A 143 1.63 7.23 8.81
N ALA A 144 1.09 8.28 8.20
CA ALA A 144 1.25 9.65 8.65
C ALA A 144 -0.02 10.12 9.33
N LEU A 145 0.07 10.45 10.61
CA LEU A 145 -1.06 10.90 11.41
C LEU A 145 -1.08 12.44 11.45
N PHE A 146 -2.18 13.04 11.00
CA PHE A 146 -2.34 14.49 10.96
C PHE A 146 -3.64 14.93 11.61
N GLN A 147 -3.67 16.21 12.02
CA GLN A 147 -4.93 16.88 12.33
C GLN A 147 -5.69 17.19 11.03
N LYS A 148 -7.02 17.14 11.11
CA LYS A 148 -7.90 17.68 10.07
C LYS A 148 -7.74 19.21 10.06
N PRO A 149 -7.61 19.84 8.89
CA PRO A 149 -7.62 21.28 8.81
C PRO A 149 -9.01 21.81 9.22
N LYS A 150 -9.06 22.89 9.98
CA LYS A 150 -10.30 23.56 10.42
C LYS A 150 -11.09 24.12 9.23
N ASP A 151 -10.38 24.47 8.15
CA ASP A 151 -10.95 24.89 6.89
C ASP A 151 -10.02 24.57 5.70
N LYS A 152 -10.52 24.73 4.47
CA LYS A 152 -9.80 24.43 3.21
C LYS A 152 -8.58 25.33 2.91
N HIS A 153 -8.29 26.31 3.75
CA HIS A 153 -7.18 27.25 3.62
C HIS A 153 -6.09 27.04 4.67
N GLN A 154 -6.34 26.22 5.68
CA GLN A 154 -5.35 25.87 6.69
C GLN A 154 -4.37 24.83 6.17
N LYS A 155 -3.07 25.08 6.38
CA LYS A 155 -2.00 24.10 6.26
C LYS A 155 -1.80 23.36 7.59
N VAL A 156 -1.47 22.07 7.49
CA VAL A 156 -1.13 21.18 8.60
C VAL A 156 0.16 20.49 8.18
N ASP A 157 1.26 21.13 8.53
CA ASP A 157 2.60 20.70 8.07
C ASP A 157 3.18 19.64 9.01
N ASP A 158 2.87 19.72 10.31
CA ASP A 158 3.38 18.78 11.32
C ASP A 158 2.45 17.57 11.52
N GLN A 159 3.06 16.38 11.63
CA GLN A 159 2.38 15.19 12.12
C GLN A 159 2.00 15.34 13.60
N VAL A 160 0.96 14.61 14.03
CA VAL A 160 0.56 14.55 15.43
C VAL A 160 1.66 13.85 16.25
N VAL A 161 2.18 14.55 17.25
CA VAL A 161 3.12 13.98 18.22
C VAL A 161 2.38 13.00 19.12
N VAL A 162 2.85 11.75 19.14
CA VAL A 162 2.29 10.68 19.99
C VAL A 162 3.05 10.67 21.33
N PRO A 163 2.40 11.04 22.46
CA PRO A 163 3.04 10.97 23.77
C PRO A 163 3.12 9.50 24.23
N GLU A 164 3.98 9.22 25.23
CA GLU A 164 4.15 7.86 25.73
C GLU A 164 2.88 7.24 26.32
N ALA A 165 1.98 8.07 26.85
CA ALA A 165 0.68 7.65 27.38
C ALA A 165 -0.33 7.29 26.28
N GLY A 166 0.02 7.47 25.00
CA GLY A 166 -0.88 7.35 23.86
C GLY A 166 -1.74 8.60 23.66
N LEU A 167 -2.46 8.65 22.54
CA LEU A 167 -3.32 9.78 22.22
C LEU A 167 -4.69 9.69 22.92
N ASP A 168 -5.27 10.85 23.24
CA ASP A 168 -6.66 10.93 23.67
C ASP A 168 -7.58 10.54 22.50
N ARG A 169 -8.48 9.57 22.75
CA ARG A 169 -9.44 9.05 21.78
C ARG A 169 -10.58 10.02 21.49
N ALA A 170 -10.86 10.96 22.40
CA ALA A 170 -11.88 11.99 22.18
C ALA A 170 -11.58 12.86 20.93
N ASP A 171 -10.31 12.98 20.59
CA ASP A 171 -9.83 13.75 19.44
C ASP A 171 -9.72 12.93 18.15
N ASP A 172 -10.06 11.63 18.14
CA ASP A 172 -9.89 10.79 16.96
C ASP A 172 -10.71 11.31 15.76
N ALA A 173 -11.86 11.93 16.02
CA ALA A 173 -12.70 12.53 14.98
C ALA A 173 -12.05 13.75 14.29
N SER A 174 -11.10 14.42 14.94
CA SER A 174 -10.37 15.57 14.40
C SER A 174 -9.09 15.16 13.67
N ARG A 175 -8.81 13.86 13.51
CA ARG A 175 -7.57 13.35 12.93
C ARG A 175 -7.82 12.51 11.69
N VAL A 176 -6.79 12.40 10.87
CA VAL A 176 -6.74 11.53 9.68
C VAL A 176 -5.41 10.79 9.66
N ILE A 177 -5.43 9.59 9.09
CA ILE A 177 -4.20 8.90 8.70
C ILE A 177 -4.06 8.90 7.18
N LEU A 178 -2.84 9.13 6.72
CA LEU A 178 -2.48 9.05 5.31
C LEU A 178 -1.40 7.99 5.11
N PHE A 179 -1.57 7.12 4.12
CA PHE A 179 -0.68 5.98 3.90
C PHE A 179 -0.76 5.48 2.46
N ALA A 180 0.29 4.80 2.00
CA ALA A 180 0.25 4.08 0.74
C ALA A 180 -0.55 2.77 0.91
N PRO A 181 -1.32 2.28 -0.08
CA PRO A 181 -2.13 1.08 0.09
C PRO A 181 -1.34 -0.15 0.57
N GLY A 182 -0.10 -0.33 0.10
CA GLY A 182 0.77 -1.44 0.50
C GLY A 182 1.18 -1.42 1.98
N ALA A 183 1.08 -0.27 2.66
CA ALA A 183 1.33 -0.16 4.10
C ALA A 183 0.39 -1.05 4.94
N LEU A 184 -0.84 -1.27 4.47
CA LEU A 184 -1.83 -2.07 5.18
C LEU A 184 -1.32 -3.48 5.46
N TYR A 185 -0.57 -4.07 4.53
CA TYR A 185 -0.06 -5.44 4.65
C TYR A 185 0.87 -5.68 5.85
N LYS A 186 1.30 -4.64 6.57
CA LYS A 186 2.01 -4.83 7.84
C LYS A 186 1.07 -5.13 9.01
N ILE A 187 -0.21 -4.77 8.90
CA ILE A 187 -1.15 -4.73 10.03
C ILE A 187 -2.59 -5.13 9.67
N LEU A 188 -2.85 -5.75 8.51
CA LEU A 188 -4.21 -6.13 8.09
C LEU A 188 -5.00 -6.90 9.15
N PRO A 189 -4.42 -7.87 9.90
CA PRO A 189 -5.16 -8.56 10.96
C PRO A 189 -5.69 -7.60 12.04
N LEU A 190 -4.93 -6.58 12.40
CA LEU A 190 -5.31 -5.60 13.43
C LEU A 190 -6.52 -4.76 13.04
N PHE A 191 -6.80 -4.61 11.74
CA PHE A 191 -8.00 -3.91 11.28
C PHE A 191 -9.28 -4.71 11.57
N VAL A 192 -9.21 -6.03 11.60
CA VAL A 192 -10.40 -6.89 11.68
C VAL A 192 -10.49 -7.69 12.98
N ALA A 193 -9.44 -7.69 13.79
CA ALA A 193 -9.33 -8.44 15.04
C ALA A 193 -10.48 -8.19 16.01
N GLU A 194 -10.82 -6.92 16.28
CA GLU A 194 -11.87 -6.54 17.24
C GLU A 194 -13.27 -7.07 16.89
N SER A 195 -13.51 -7.37 15.60
CA SER A 195 -14.78 -7.91 15.11
C SER A 195 -14.80 -9.43 15.01
N SER A 196 -13.80 -10.12 15.57
CA SER A 196 -13.61 -11.56 15.41
C SER A 196 -13.61 -12.30 16.74
N ASP A 197 -14.14 -13.53 16.73
CA ASP A 197 -14.09 -14.46 17.85
C ASP A 197 -12.66 -14.99 18.14
N CYS A 198 -11.71 -14.74 17.22
CA CYS A 198 -10.30 -15.09 17.36
C CYS A 198 -9.39 -13.86 17.47
N ALA A 199 -9.87 -12.77 18.10
CA ALA A 199 -9.15 -11.52 18.28
C ALA A 199 -7.70 -11.74 18.77
N ASP A 200 -7.49 -12.56 19.80
CA ASP A 200 -6.16 -12.84 20.37
C ASP A 200 -5.17 -13.39 19.34
N ALA A 201 -5.62 -14.24 18.42
CA ALA A 201 -4.77 -14.78 17.36
C ALA A 201 -4.49 -13.73 16.27
N LEU A 202 -5.50 -12.92 15.91
CA LEU A 202 -5.35 -11.87 14.90
C LEU A 202 -4.51 -10.68 15.38
N GLU A 203 -4.48 -10.41 16.69
CA GLU A 203 -3.65 -9.37 17.29
C GLU A 203 -2.17 -9.78 17.37
N ASP A 204 -1.88 -11.08 17.36
CA ASP A 204 -0.53 -11.64 17.38
C ASP A 204 0.10 -11.62 15.98
N LEU A 205 0.69 -10.47 15.62
CA LEU A 205 1.39 -10.29 14.36
C LEU A 205 2.60 -11.23 14.17
N SER A 206 3.07 -11.94 15.20
CA SER A 206 4.14 -12.94 15.02
C SER A 206 3.66 -14.18 14.25
N LYS A 207 2.35 -14.42 14.23
CA LYS A 207 1.70 -15.47 13.44
C LYS A 207 1.26 -15.00 12.06
N TYR A 208 1.31 -13.68 11.82
CA TYR A 208 0.86 -13.10 10.57
C TYR A 208 1.91 -13.24 9.48
N SER A 209 1.55 -13.94 8.40
CA SER A 209 2.44 -14.19 7.28
C SER A 209 1.68 -14.20 5.95
N PRO A 210 2.36 -14.00 4.81
CA PRO A 210 1.76 -14.18 3.49
C PRO A 210 1.54 -15.65 3.13
N ASP A 211 2.16 -16.59 3.85
CA ASP A 211 2.14 -18.01 3.56
C ASP A 211 1.10 -18.72 4.44
N ALA A 212 0.40 -19.68 3.84
CA ALA A 212 -0.54 -20.53 4.57
C ALA A 212 0.23 -21.62 5.32
N VAL A 213 0.18 -21.57 6.66
CA VAL A 213 0.80 -22.54 7.57
C VAL A 213 -0.18 -22.91 8.69
N ASP A 214 -0.03 -24.08 9.30
CA ASP A 214 -0.90 -24.50 10.42
C ASP A 214 -0.79 -23.54 11.62
N GLY A 215 -1.93 -23.14 12.17
CA GLY A 215 -2.02 -22.16 13.26
C GLY A 215 -1.60 -20.74 12.87
N GLY A 216 -1.23 -20.50 11.61
CA GLY A 216 -0.84 -19.20 11.09
C GLY A 216 -2.03 -18.26 10.87
N VAL A 217 -1.72 -16.97 10.78
CA VAL A 217 -2.68 -15.91 10.42
C VAL A 217 -2.37 -15.40 9.04
N VAL A 218 -3.39 -15.32 8.20
CA VAL A 218 -3.32 -14.69 6.88
C VAL A 218 -4.38 -13.59 6.78
N ALA A 219 -4.05 -12.51 6.10
CA ALA A 219 -4.97 -11.40 5.87
C ALA A 219 -4.61 -10.64 4.58
N TRP A 220 -5.62 -10.31 3.78
CA TRP A 220 -5.46 -9.59 2.52
C TRP A 220 -6.72 -8.77 2.21
N PRO A 221 -6.59 -7.66 1.44
CA PRO A 221 -7.74 -6.98 0.88
C PRO A 221 -8.36 -7.86 -0.20
N ILE A 222 -9.61 -8.30 -0.02
CA ILE A 222 -10.32 -9.15 -1.00
C ILE A 222 -10.98 -8.32 -2.10
N SER A 223 -11.28 -7.05 -1.81
CA SER A 223 -11.74 -6.10 -2.81
C SER A 223 -11.48 -4.67 -2.36
N HIS A 224 -11.41 -3.78 -3.33
CA HIS A 224 -11.49 -2.35 -3.08
C HIS A 224 -12.22 -1.67 -4.25
N SER A 225 -13.01 -0.64 -3.96
CA SER A 225 -13.66 0.14 -5.01
C SER A 225 -12.67 1.13 -5.66
N ARG A 226 -13.13 1.84 -6.71
CA ARG A 226 -12.36 2.89 -7.38
C ARG A 226 -13.04 4.24 -7.16
N PRO A 227 -12.27 5.33 -7.00
CA PRO A 227 -12.87 6.65 -6.84
C PRO A 227 -13.65 7.04 -8.09
N ASN A 228 -14.83 7.65 -7.92
CA ASN A 228 -15.62 8.18 -9.03
C ASN A 228 -15.10 9.56 -9.44
N LEU A 229 -14.10 9.56 -10.32
CA LEU A 229 -13.46 10.78 -10.80
C LEU A 229 -14.38 11.67 -11.64
N ARG A 230 -15.39 11.10 -12.31
CA ARG A 230 -16.37 11.86 -13.11
C ARG A 230 -17.26 12.73 -12.23
N GLU A 231 -17.68 12.18 -11.09
CA GLU A 231 -18.46 12.90 -10.07
C GLU A 231 -17.58 13.68 -9.10
N LYS A 232 -16.27 13.75 -9.34
CA LYS A 232 -15.31 14.44 -8.47
C LYS A 232 -15.34 13.89 -7.02
N LYS A 233 -15.63 12.60 -6.86
CA LYS A 233 -15.57 11.89 -5.59
C LYS A 233 -14.24 11.15 -5.47
N ARG A 234 -13.77 10.98 -4.23
CA ARG A 234 -12.52 10.31 -3.90
C ARG A 234 -12.73 9.07 -3.03
N ASP A 235 -13.96 8.89 -2.55
CA ASP A 235 -14.33 7.82 -1.64
C ASP A 235 -14.12 6.47 -2.31
N ILE A 236 -13.55 5.56 -1.52
CA ILE A 236 -13.37 4.16 -1.82
C ILE A 236 -13.79 3.33 -0.61
N GLU A 237 -14.04 2.06 -0.85
CA GLU A 237 -14.23 1.05 0.18
C GLU A 237 -13.12 0.02 0.05
N ILE A 238 -12.59 -0.43 1.17
CA ILE A 238 -11.57 -1.49 1.26
C ILE A 238 -12.16 -2.62 2.07
N VAL A 239 -12.26 -3.81 1.47
CA VAL A 239 -12.77 -5.00 2.16
C VAL A 239 -11.59 -5.88 2.54
N ILE A 240 -11.38 -6.04 3.83
CA ILE A 240 -10.28 -6.82 4.40
C ILE A 240 -10.84 -8.13 4.92
N LYS A 241 -10.17 -9.23 4.59
CA LYS A 241 -10.41 -10.56 5.15
C LYS A 241 -9.19 -11.00 5.94
N ALA A 242 -9.41 -11.61 7.10
CA ALA A 242 -8.39 -12.33 7.84
C ALA A 242 -8.90 -13.71 8.27
N GLN A 243 -7.97 -14.66 8.36
CA GLN A 243 -8.24 -16.02 8.79
C GLN A 243 -7.13 -16.54 9.69
N VAL A 244 -7.53 -17.36 10.66
CA VAL A 244 -6.62 -18.26 11.39
C VAL A 244 -6.71 -19.61 10.74
N LEU A 245 -5.58 -20.19 10.33
CA LEU A 245 -5.55 -21.41 9.54
C LEU A 245 -5.41 -22.64 10.40
N LYS A 246 -6.03 -23.72 9.93
CA LYS A 246 -5.84 -25.07 10.42
C LYS A 246 -5.53 -25.99 9.24
N ALA A 247 -4.42 -26.72 9.34
CA ALA A 247 -4.05 -27.72 8.36
C ALA A 247 -5.05 -28.87 8.35
N ASN A 248 -5.40 -29.31 7.15
CA ASN A 248 -6.11 -30.56 6.93
C ASN A 248 -5.12 -31.74 7.07
N GLU A 249 -5.62 -32.96 7.32
CA GLU A 249 -4.75 -34.15 7.51
C GLU A 249 -3.57 -34.31 6.53
N PRO A 250 -3.71 -34.07 5.20
CA PRO A 250 -2.57 -34.15 4.28
C PRO A 250 -1.53 -33.04 4.48
N ALA A 251 -1.95 -31.83 4.87
CA ALA A 251 -1.04 -30.71 5.15
C ALA A 251 -0.35 -30.87 6.50
N ALA A 252 -1.08 -31.34 7.52
CA ALA A 252 -0.55 -31.56 8.85
C ALA A 252 0.59 -32.61 8.88
N LYS A 253 0.54 -33.60 7.98
CA LYS A 253 1.64 -34.57 7.79
C LYS A 253 2.86 -33.94 7.12
N ALA A 254 2.64 -33.09 6.10
CA ALA A 254 3.73 -32.41 5.40
C ALA A 254 4.48 -31.41 6.31
N ASP A 255 3.75 -30.67 7.16
CA ASP A 255 4.36 -29.74 8.12
C ASP A 255 5.08 -30.50 9.26
N ALA A 256 4.59 -31.67 9.67
CA ALA A 256 5.27 -32.50 10.67
C ALA A 256 6.55 -33.17 10.14
N ASP A 257 6.63 -33.44 8.84
CA ASP A 257 7.79 -34.04 8.17
C ASP A 257 8.85 -33.00 7.74
N ALA A 258 8.53 -31.70 7.81
CA ALA A 258 9.49 -30.62 7.64
C ALA A 258 10.39 -30.50 8.89
N GLU A 259 11.54 -31.18 8.89
CA GLU A 259 12.56 -31.04 9.93
C GLU A 259 12.94 -29.55 10.12
N PRO A 260 13.09 -29.06 11.37
CA PRO A 260 13.58 -27.71 11.60
C PRO A 260 15.03 -27.64 11.11
N GLU A 261 15.31 -26.76 10.15
CA GLU A 261 16.68 -26.48 9.73
C GLU A 261 17.52 -26.08 10.94
N ALA A 262 18.31 -27.04 11.43
CA ALA A 262 19.31 -26.81 12.45
C ALA A 262 20.32 -25.81 11.90
N LYS A 263 20.33 -24.60 12.46
CA LYS A 263 21.41 -23.63 12.27
C LYS A 263 22.74 -24.30 12.63
N THR A 264 23.48 -24.72 11.62
CA THR A 264 24.88 -25.14 11.73
C THR A 264 25.69 -23.90 12.09
N VAL A 265 25.94 -23.70 13.38
CA VAL A 265 26.98 -22.78 13.86
C VAL A 265 28.33 -23.40 13.47
N THR A 266 28.90 -22.95 12.36
CA THR A 266 30.29 -23.25 12.00
C THR A 266 31.20 -22.59 13.03
N LYS A 267 31.87 -23.44 13.80
CA LYS A 267 32.87 -23.09 14.80
C LYS A 267 34.21 -22.80 14.10
N GLU A 268 34.32 -21.64 13.48
CA GLU A 268 35.59 -21.02 13.08
C GLU A 268 35.54 -19.55 13.48
N GLU A 269 35.91 -19.28 14.73
CA GLU A 269 36.65 -18.09 15.19
C GLU A 269 36.78 -18.25 16.71
N LEU A 270 37.96 -18.74 17.10
CA LEU A 270 38.44 -18.93 18.46
C LEU A 270 39.65 -18.01 18.63
#